data_AF-A0A2V5QN57-F1
#
_entry.id   AF-A0A2V5QN57-F1
#
_cell.length_a   1.000
_cell.length_b   1.000
_cell.length_c   1.000
_cell.angle_alpha   90.00
_cell.angle_beta   90.00
_cell.angle_gamma   90.00
#
_symmetry.space_group_name_H-M   'P 1'
#
loop_
_entity.id
_entity.type
_entity.pdbx_description
1 polymer ?
#
loop_
_entity_poly.entity_id
_entity_poly.type
_entity_poly.pdbx_seq_one_letter_code
_entity_poly.pdbx_strand_id
1 'polypeptide(L)'
;MDGCYPNFNTAEGCNALDGPNPFTGFANTAVGWEALNFSGSAILNTGLGGGAGAINTGNENTATGAGAMLLNLVGNNNTSNGTFALVFNSAASDNTAIGDRALQNNDITGAATANNNTAVGDGALFDNINAAGNTAVGADALSFNDATGAASASGNTAVGDAALFFNVDSLNNTAVGNLALSSNDLGFAAVGANNNTAVGNLCRLLCAPE
;
A
#
# COMPACT_ATOMS: atom_id res chain seq x y z
N MET A 1 6.95 -14.20 -33.99
CA MET A 1 8.10 -13.41 -33.52
C MET A 1 7.48 -12.25 -32.80
N ASP A 2 7.43 -12.31 -31.47
CA ASP A 2 7.22 -11.09 -30.68
C ASP A 2 8.36 -10.14 -31.06
N GLY A 3 8.00 -8.98 -31.62
CA GLY A 3 8.93 -7.92 -32.00
C GLY A 3 8.89 -6.84 -30.94
N CYS A 4 9.94 -6.02 -30.83
CA CYS A 4 9.98 -4.96 -29.82
C CYS A 4 8.72 -4.08 -29.86
N TYR A 5 8.01 -3.96 -28.74
CA TYR A 5 6.96 -2.96 -28.61
C TYR A 5 7.58 -1.56 -28.73
N PRO A 6 6.88 -0.58 -29.34
CA PRO A 6 7.36 0.79 -29.44
C PRO A 6 7.71 1.39 -28.05
N ASN A 7 8.54 2.44 -28.04
CA ASN A 7 8.90 3.21 -26.85
C ASN A 7 9.54 2.37 -25.72
N PHE A 8 10.32 1.34 -26.06
CA PHE A 8 11.01 0.46 -25.10
C PHE A 8 10.07 -0.30 -24.16
N ASN A 9 8.81 -0.48 -24.55
CA ASN A 9 7.87 -1.28 -23.77
C ASN A 9 8.13 -2.79 -23.97
N THR A 10 7.67 -3.59 -23.02
CA THR A 10 7.59 -5.05 -23.11
C THR A 10 6.18 -5.46 -22.69
N ALA A 11 5.47 -6.24 -23.51
CA ALA A 11 4.14 -6.74 -23.18
C ALA A 11 4.01 -8.22 -23.57
N GLU A 12 3.52 -9.05 -22.65
CA GLU A 12 3.19 -10.45 -22.91
C GLU A 12 1.91 -10.84 -22.16
N GLY A 13 0.95 -11.45 -22.87
CA GLY A 13 -0.37 -11.80 -22.32
C GLY A 13 -1.51 -11.09 -23.02
N CYS A 14 -2.73 -11.60 -22.85
CA CYS A 14 -3.92 -11.00 -23.46
C CYS A 14 -4.21 -9.64 -22.81
N ASN A 15 -4.35 -8.60 -23.62
CA ASN A 15 -4.62 -7.22 -23.23
C ASN A 15 -3.52 -6.57 -22.36
N ALA A 16 -2.29 -7.10 -22.36
CA ALA A 16 -1.15 -6.46 -21.71
C ALA A 16 -0.75 -5.19 -22.49
N LEU A 17 -0.67 -4.04 -21.82
CA LEU A 17 -0.47 -2.72 -22.45
C LEU A 17 -1.43 -2.40 -23.62
N ASP A 18 -2.64 -2.94 -23.62
CA ASP A 18 -3.65 -2.72 -24.68
C ASP A 18 -4.54 -1.49 -24.45
N GLY A 19 -3.97 -0.48 -23.78
CA GLY A 19 -4.66 0.72 -23.34
C GLY A 19 -5.05 1.69 -24.45
N PRO A 20 -5.36 2.96 -24.10
CA PRO A 20 -5.82 3.92 -25.08
C PRO A 20 -4.79 4.13 -26.20
N ASN A 21 -5.26 4.03 -27.45
CA ASN A 21 -4.48 4.19 -28.68
C ASN A 21 -4.65 5.62 -29.23
N PRO A 22 -3.56 6.37 -29.52
CA PRO A 22 -2.16 5.97 -29.43
C PRO A 22 -1.65 5.89 -27.99
N PHE A 23 -1.00 4.76 -27.67
CA PHE A 23 -0.25 4.59 -26.43
C PHE A 23 1.03 5.42 -26.52
N THR A 24 1.18 6.39 -25.62
CA THR A 24 2.34 7.30 -25.57
C THR A 24 3.28 6.99 -24.41
N GLY A 25 2.95 6.01 -23.58
CA GLY A 25 3.80 5.54 -22.50
C GLY A 25 5.14 4.95 -22.97
N PHE A 26 6.12 4.99 -22.08
CA PHE A 26 7.52 4.70 -22.37
C PHE A 26 8.13 3.79 -21.29
N ALA A 27 8.90 2.81 -21.74
CA ALA A 27 9.67 1.90 -20.89
C ALA A 27 8.85 1.19 -19.80
N ASN A 28 7.65 0.71 -20.15
CA ASN A 28 6.83 -0.11 -19.29
C ASN A 28 7.05 -1.61 -19.55
N THR A 29 6.95 -2.44 -18.52
CA THR A 29 6.97 -3.91 -18.64
C THR A 29 5.67 -4.50 -18.12
N ALA A 30 4.89 -5.17 -18.98
CA ALA A 30 3.64 -5.81 -18.63
C ALA A 30 3.66 -7.30 -18.98
N VAL A 31 3.46 -8.18 -17.99
CA VAL A 31 3.40 -9.62 -18.22
C VAL A 31 2.23 -10.21 -17.45
N GLY A 32 1.20 -10.64 -18.18
CA GLY A 32 -0.03 -11.20 -17.60
C GLY A 32 -1.30 -10.72 -18.32
N TRP A 33 -2.41 -11.40 -18.07
CA TRP A 33 -3.73 -10.95 -18.52
C TRP A 33 -4.04 -9.56 -17.95
N GLU A 34 -4.37 -8.58 -18.80
CA GLU A 34 -4.73 -7.20 -18.38
C GLU A 34 -3.62 -6.41 -17.65
N ALA A 35 -2.36 -6.87 -17.67
CA ALA A 35 -1.26 -6.19 -17.01
C ALA A 35 -1.02 -4.80 -17.63
N LEU A 36 -0.98 -3.74 -16.81
CA LEU A 36 -0.84 -2.33 -17.23
C LEU A 36 -1.79 -1.90 -18.37
N ASN A 37 -2.97 -2.53 -18.53
CA ASN A 37 -3.85 -2.27 -19.67
C ASN A 37 -4.16 -0.76 -19.80
N PHE A 38 -4.72 -0.13 -18.78
CA PHE A 38 -5.09 1.29 -18.83
C PHE A 38 -4.02 2.19 -18.20
N SER A 39 -2.86 2.30 -18.87
CA SER A 39 -1.73 3.14 -18.41
C SER A 39 -1.49 4.42 -19.21
N GLY A 40 -2.10 4.58 -20.38
CA GLY A 40 -2.11 5.85 -21.11
C GLY A 40 -0.72 6.39 -21.50
N SER A 41 -0.33 7.52 -20.91
CA SER A 41 0.99 8.15 -21.11
C SER A 41 2.00 7.82 -20.03
N ALA A 42 1.67 6.90 -19.12
CA ALA A 42 2.51 6.58 -17.99
C ALA A 42 3.84 5.93 -18.43
N ILE A 43 4.88 6.21 -17.65
CA ILE A 43 6.24 5.76 -17.95
C ILE A 43 6.83 4.95 -16.80
N LEU A 44 7.78 4.08 -17.15
CA LEU A 44 8.62 3.37 -16.18
C LEU A 44 7.85 2.47 -15.19
N ASN A 45 6.70 1.94 -15.60
CA ASN A 45 5.93 1.01 -14.77
C ASN A 45 6.26 -0.45 -15.07
N THR A 46 6.22 -1.29 -14.03
CA THR A 46 6.31 -2.75 -14.15
C THR A 46 5.04 -3.38 -13.61
N GLY A 47 4.36 -4.21 -14.40
CA GLY A 47 3.20 -5.02 -14.01
C GLY A 47 3.43 -6.48 -14.34
N LEU A 48 3.52 -7.34 -13.33
CA LEU A 48 3.70 -8.79 -13.48
C LEU A 48 2.60 -9.55 -12.71
N GLY A 49 1.70 -10.19 -13.45
CA GLY A 49 0.55 -10.90 -12.90
C GLY A 49 -0.76 -10.51 -13.58
N GLY A 50 -1.81 -11.32 -13.38
CA GLY A 50 -3.14 -11.01 -13.91
C GLY A 50 -3.71 -9.75 -13.27
N GLY A 51 -3.99 -8.72 -14.06
CA GLY A 51 -4.49 -7.43 -13.61
C GLY A 51 -3.48 -6.58 -12.84
N ALA A 52 -2.19 -6.93 -12.86
CA ALA A 52 -1.16 -6.15 -12.16
C ALA A 52 -1.04 -4.74 -12.77
N GLY A 53 -1.31 -3.70 -11.97
CA GLY A 53 -1.25 -2.31 -12.42
C GLY A 53 -2.29 -1.96 -13.51
N ALA A 54 -3.40 -2.72 -13.63
CA ALA A 54 -4.29 -2.63 -14.78
C ALA A 54 -4.86 -1.23 -15.02
N ILE A 55 -5.08 -0.42 -13.97
CA ILE A 55 -5.52 0.96 -14.07
C ILE A 55 -4.47 1.82 -13.35
N ASN A 56 -3.33 2.03 -14.01
CA ASN A 56 -2.21 2.80 -13.48
C ASN A 56 -1.75 3.90 -14.43
N THR A 57 -2.17 5.15 -14.19
CA THR A 57 -1.74 6.31 -15.02
C THR A 57 -0.65 7.16 -14.37
N GLY A 58 -0.12 6.73 -13.23
CA GLY A 58 1.06 7.30 -12.60
C GLY A 58 2.37 6.64 -13.08
N ASN A 59 3.50 7.22 -12.71
CA ASN A 59 4.81 6.81 -13.20
C ASN A 59 5.63 6.05 -12.15
N GLU A 60 6.63 5.30 -12.61
CA GLU A 60 7.65 4.68 -11.76
C GLU A 60 7.09 3.70 -10.72
N ASN A 61 5.99 3.03 -11.04
CA ASN A 61 5.35 2.08 -10.15
C ASN A 61 5.73 0.64 -10.50
N THR A 62 5.91 -0.20 -9.47
CA THR A 62 6.15 -1.64 -9.62
C THR A 62 5.00 -2.41 -8.99
N ALA A 63 4.33 -3.26 -9.76
CA ALA A 63 3.23 -4.13 -9.34
C ALA A 63 3.55 -5.58 -9.71
N THR A 64 3.64 -6.44 -8.71
CA THR A 64 3.98 -7.87 -8.86
C THR A 64 3.00 -8.71 -8.04
N GLY A 65 2.23 -9.58 -8.70
CA GLY A 65 1.14 -10.34 -8.09
C GLY A 65 -0.20 -10.14 -8.80
N ALA A 66 -1.11 -11.10 -8.63
CA ALA A 66 -2.45 -10.99 -9.23
C ALA A 66 -3.25 -9.86 -8.54
N GLY A 67 -3.76 -8.92 -9.33
CA GLY A 67 -4.49 -7.75 -8.84
C GLY A 67 -3.65 -6.79 -8.00
N ALA A 68 -2.32 -6.92 -7.99
CA ALA A 68 -1.42 -5.98 -7.33
C ALA A 68 -1.57 -4.59 -7.98
N MET A 69 -1.76 -3.54 -7.19
CA MET A 69 -1.91 -2.16 -7.67
C MET A 69 -2.98 -1.98 -8.76
N LEU A 70 -4.10 -2.70 -8.63
CA LEU A 70 -5.13 -2.75 -9.66
C LEU A 70 -5.67 -1.35 -10.04
N LEU A 71 -5.85 -0.47 -9.05
CA LEU A 71 -6.34 0.89 -9.21
C LEU A 71 -5.38 1.89 -8.57
N ASN A 72 -4.50 2.47 -9.38
CA ASN A 72 -3.63 3.58 -9.02
C ASN A 72 -3.73 4.71 -10.07
N LEU A 73 -4.67 5.65 -9.92
CA LEU A 73 -4.91 6.64 -10.98
C LEU A 73 -3.66 7.47 -11.25
N VAL A 74 -3.19 8.28 -10.30
CA VAL A 74 -2.09 9.25 -10.57
C VAL A 74 -0.89 9.13 -9.63
N GLY A 75 -0.92 8.18 -8.69
CA GLY A 75 0.15 7.96 -7.73
C GLY A 75 1.44 7.49 -8.38
N ASN A 76 2.58 8.01 -7.93
CA ASN A 76 3.88 7.68 -8.49
C ASN A 76 4.75 6.93 -7.48
N ASN A 77 5.79 6.25 -7.97
CA ASN A 77 6.85 5.70 -7.12
C ASN A 77 6.35 4.68 -6.09
N ASN A 78 5.27 3.96 -6.39
CA ASN A 78 4.73 2.92 -5.52
C ASN A 78 5.30 1.54 -5.87
N THR A 79 5.55 0.72 -4.85
CA THR A 79 5.96 -0.69 -5.00
C THR A 79 4.92 -1.58 -4.35
N SER A 80 4.36 -2.51 -5.11
CA SER A 80 3.38 -3.52 -4.68
C SER A 80 3.87 -4.91 -5.07
N ASN A 81 4.04 -5.79 -4.08
CA ASN A 81 4.47 -7.17 -4.25
C ASN A 81 3.64 -8.11 -3.39
N GLY A 82 2.65 -8.75 -4.00
CA GLY A 82 1.72 -9.65 -3.34
C GLY A 82 0.39 -9.69 -4.09
N THR A 83 -0.36 -10.77 -3.89
CA THR A 83 -1.75 -10.82 -4.39
C THR A 83 -2.57 -9.73 -3.70
N PHE A 84 -3.26 -8.90 -4.49
CA PHE A 84 -4.06 -7.79 -3.98
C PHE A 84 -3.32 -6.80 -3.06
N ALA A 85 -2.00 -6.67 -3.18
CA ALA A 85 -1.26 -5.62 -2.50
C ALA A 85 -1.55 -4.26 -3.16
N LEU A 86 -1.81 -3.22 -2.36
CA LEU A 86 -2.07 -1.85 -2.81
C LEU A 86 -3.19 -1.73 -3.87
N VAL A 87 -4.25 -2.54 -3.77
CA VAL A 87 -5.32 -2.61 -4.82
C VAL A 87 -5.93 -1.26 -5.10
N PHE A 88 -6.30 -0.54 -4.04
CA PHE A 88 -6.88 0.79 -4.14
C PHE A 88 -5.86 1.78 -3.61
N ASN A 89 -5.33 2.62 -4.51
CA ASN A 89 -4.39 3.70 -4.23
C ASN A 89 -4.61 4.85 -5.21
N SER A 90 -5.67 5.64 -5.04
CA SER A 90 -6.15 6.53 -6.12
C SER A 90 -5.09 7.52 -6.61
N ALA A 91 -4.41 8.25 -5.71
CA ALA A 91 -3.46 9.30 -6.06
C ALA A 91 -2.19 9.34 -5.19
N ALA A 92 -2.12 8.55 -4.12
CA ALA A 92 -0.99 8.57 -3.22
C ALA A 92 0.30 7.99 -3.84
N SER A 93 1.44 8.52 -3.42
CA SER A 93 2.76 8.23 -3.94
C SER A 93 3.71 7.72 -2.85
N ASP A 94 4.82 7.14 -3.26
CA ASP A 94 5.92 6.70 -2.39
C ASP A 94 5.52 5.62 -1.37
N ASN A 95 4.59 4.73 -1.72
CA ASN A 95 4.17 3.63 -0.85
C ASN A 95 4.85 2.30 -1.22
N THR A 96 5.22 1.51 -0.21
CA THR A 96 5.74 0.15 -0.37
C THR A 96 4.80 -0.85 0.31
N ALA A 97 4.23 -1.79 -0.45
CA ALA A 97 3.33 -2.84 0.01
C ALA A 97 3.88 -4.21 -0.40
N ILE A 98 4.26 -5.05 0.58
CA ILE A 98 4.83 -6.39 0.35
C ILE A 98 4.07 -7.40 1.21
N GLY A 99 3.28 -8.27 0.59
CA GLY A 99 2.42 -9.25 1.27
C GLY A 99 1.03 -9.36 0.62
N ASP A 100 0.29 -10.43 0.91
CA ASP A 100 -1.11 -10.53 0.46
C ASP A 100 -1.92 -9.42 1.14
N ARG A 101 -2.69 -8.65 0.35
CA ARG A 101 -3.52 -7.53 0.82
C ARG A 101 -2.82 -6.43 1.63
N ALA A 102 -1.48 -6.34 1.60
CA ALA A 102 -0.76 -5.23 2.22
C ALA A 102 -1.19 -3.89 1.60
N LEU A 103 -1.52 -2.89 2.42
CA LEU A 103 -2.04 -1.58 1.98
C LEU A 103 -3.24 -1.67 1.01
N GLN A 104 -4.11 -2.68 1.13
CA GLN A 104 -5.20 -2.89 0.17
C GLN A 104 -6.05 -1.63 -0.06
N ASN A 105 -6.39 -0.91 1.02
CA ASN A 105 -7.18 0.31 0.98
C ASN A 105 -6.34 1.52 1.44
N ASN A 106 -5.62 2.12 0.49
CA ASN A 106 -4.82 3.32 0.70
C ASN A 106 -5.34 4.44 -0.22
N ASP A 107 -5.50 5.67 0.25
CA ASP A 107 -6.02 6.80 -0.54
C ASP A 107 -7.29 6.49 -1.37
N ILE A 108 -8.24 5.73 -0.80
CA ILE A 108 -9.47 5.37 -1.51
C ILE A 108 -10.38 6.58 -1.78
N THR A 109 -10.13 7.71 -1.09
CA THR A 109 -10.83 8.98 -1.31
C THR A 109 -10.24 9.82 -2.44
N GLY A 110 -9.01 9.52 -2.87
CA GLY A 110 -8.28 10.32 -3.88
C GLY A 110 -7.81 11.68 -3.36
N ALA A 111 -7.62 11.81 -2.05
CA ALA A 111 -7.10 13.02 -1.43
C ALA A 111 -5.59 13.21 -1.67
N ALA A 112 -4.89 12.18 -2.15
CA ALA A 112 -3.44 12.16 -2.33
C ALA A 112 -2.67 12.43 -1.02
N THR A 113 -3.25 12.03 0.13
CA THR A 113 -2.64 12.25 1.44
C THR A 113 -1.93 11.02 1.98
N ALA A 114 -2.34 9.80 1.60
CA ALA A 114 -1.82 8.55 2.15
C ALA A 114 -0.43 8.14 1.58
N ASN A 115 0.54 9.05 1.63
CA ASN A 115 1.87 8.89 1.03
C ASN A 115 2.89 8.33 2.03
N ASN A 116 4.01 7.82 1.52
CA ASN A 116 5.17 7.41 2.32
C ASN A 116 4.87 6.29 3.34
N ASN A 117 3.97 5.35 3.02
CA ASN A 117 3.67 4.22 3.89
C ASN A 117 4.49 2.98 3.48
N THR A 118 5.00 2.24 4.47
CA THR A 118 5.68 0.96 4.28
C THR A 118 4.91 -0.14 5.00
N ALA A 119 4.42 -1.12 4.26
CA ALA A 119 3.68 -2.28 4.75
C ALA A 119 4.35 -3.57 4.28
N VAL A 120 4.80 -4.40 5.22
CA VAL A 120 5.47 -5.67 4.94
C VAL A 120 4.85 -6.76 5.80
N GLY A 121 3.99 -7.58 5.21
CA GLY A 121 3.23 -8.63 5.88
C GLY A 121 1.87 -8.85 5.23
N ASP A 122 1.26 -10.02 5.47
CA ASP A 122 -0.13 -10.28 5.12
C ASP A 122 -1.04 -9.31 5.88
N GLY A 123 -1.91 -8.57 5.20
CA GLY A 123 -2.82 -7.61 5.83
C GLY A 123 -2.17 -6.39 6.52
N ALA A 124 -0.86 -6.18 6.37
CA ALA A 124 -0.19 -5.02 6.97
C ALA A 124 -0.75 -3.70 6.39
N LEU A 125 -1.13 -2.76 7.26
CA LEU A 125 -1.81 -1.50 6.89
C LEU A 125 -3.03 -1.68 5.96
N PHE A 126 -3.80 -2.77 6.14
CA PHE A 126 -4.93 -3.12 5.29
C PHE A 126 -5.89 -1.93 5.02
N ASP A 127 -6.34 -1.25 6.09
CA ASP A 127 -7.19 -0.06 6.04
C ASP A 127 -6.42 1.18 6.54
N ASN A 128 -5.77 1.88 5.60
CA ASN A 128 -5.04 3.12 5.81
C ASN A 128 -5.52 4.19 4.83
N ILE A 129 -6.77 4.65 5.01
CA ILE A 129 -7.48 5.39 3.97
C ILE A 129 -6.78 6.68 3.56
N ASN A 130 -6.34 7.54 4.47
CA ASN A 130 -5.77 8.85 4.14
C ASN A 130 -4.47 9.18 4.90
N ALA A 131 -4.00 8.30 5.79
CA ALA A 131 -2.86 8.54 6.66
C ALA A 131 -1.49 8.29 6.01
N ALA A 132 -0.50 9.08 6.41
CA ALA A 132 0.83 9.11 5.81
C ALA A 132 1.94 8.65 6.78
N GLY A 133 3.06 8.21 6.23
CA GLY A 133 4.29 8.02 7.01
C GLY A 133 4.21 6.90 8.04
N ASN A 134 3.41 5.85 7.78
CA ASN A 134 3.30 4.69 8.66
C ASN A 134 4.26 3.58 8.23
N THR A 135 4.83 2.87 9.20
CA THR A 135 5.64 1.66 8.98
C THR A 135 4.99 0.48 9.69
N ALA A 136 4.58 -0.53 8.95
CA ALA A 136 4.01 -1.77 9.45
C ALA A 136 4.82 -2.97 8.95
N VAL A 137 5.41 -3.74 9.86
CA VAL A 137 6.20 -4.93 9.54
C VAL A 137 5.72 -6.09 10.41
N GLY A 138 5.03 -7.04 9.81
CA GLY A 138 4.36 -8.15 10.49
C GLY A 138 2.98 -8.40 9.88
N ALA A 139 2.45 -9.62 10.02
CA ALA A 139 1.08 -9.90 9.62
C ALA A 139 0.12 -9.05 10.45
N ASP A 140 -0.86 -8.44 9.79
CA ASP A 140 -1.89 -7.57 10.37
C ASP A 140 -1.37 -6.37 11.19
N ALA A 141 -0.10 -6.01 11.08
CA ALA A 141 0.44 -4.83 11.75
C ALA A 141 -0.27 -3.57 11.21
N LEU A 142 -0.80 -2.73 12.10
CA LEU A 142 -1.58 -1.52 11.75
C LEU A 142 -2.79 -1.79 10.82
N SER A 143 -3.40 -2.99 10.87
CA SER A 143 -4.48 -3.36 9.95
C SER A 143 -5.63 -2.35 9.89
N PHE A 144 -6.00 -1.73 11.01
CA PHE A 144 -7.06 -0.72 11.09
C PHE A 144 -6.50 0.60 11.64
N ASN A 145 -5.60 1.20 10.87
CA ASN A 145 -4.91 2.43 11.29
C ASN A 145 -5.65 3.70 10.92
N ASP A 146 -6.33 3.81 9.77
CA ASP A 146 -7.12 5.00 9.39
C ASP A 146 -8.43 4.57 8.73
N ALA A 147 -9.19 3.74 9.44
CA ALA A 147 -10.42 3.15 8.90
C ALA A 147 -11.56 4.18 8.74
N THR A 148 -11.45 5.36 9.36
CA THR A 148 -12.42 6.46 9.21
C THR A 148 -12.07 7.37 8.03
N GLY A 149 -10.82 7.39 7.58
CA GLY A 149 -10.32 8.29 6.55
C GLY A 149 -10.16 9.73 7.03
N ALA A 150 -10.06 9.96 8.33
CA ALA A 150 -9.85 11.30 8.88
C ALA A 150 -8.41 11.81 8.71
N ALA A 151 -7.52 11.01 8.10
CA ALA A 151 -6.10 11.32 7.93
C ALA A 151 -5.36 11.56 9.26
N SER A 152 -5.92 11.05 10.36
CA SER A 152 -5.49 11.35 11.72
C SER A 152 -4.62 10.24 12.32
N ALA A 153 -4.16 9.28 11.53
CA ALA A 153 -3.32 8.18 12.00
C ALA A 153 -1.96 8.10 11.29
N SER A 154 -1.32 9.24 11.12
CA SER A 154 0.02 9.34 10.54
C SER A 154 1.15 9.12 11.56
N GLY A 155 2.30 8.65 11.07
CA GLY A 155 3.54 8.55 11.86
C GLY A 155 3.65 7.35 12.80
N ASN A 156 2.87 6.29 12.60
CA ASN A 156 2.92 5.10 13.45
C ASN A 156 3.95 4.09 12.96
N THR A 157 4.64 3.43 13.89
CA THR A 157 5.57 2.33 13.64
C THR A 157 5.10 1.08 14.38
N ALA A 158 4.78 0.02 13.66
CA ALA A 158 4.40 -1.28 14.19
C ALA A 158 5.31 -2.37 13.63
N VAL A 159 6.00 -3.09 14.50
CA VAL A 159 6.88 -4.20 14.14
C VAL A 159 6.51 -5.42 14.98
N GLY A 160 5.86 -6.39 14.37
CA GLY A 160 5.36 -7.60 15.02
C GLY A 160 3.98 -7.98 14.51
N ASP A 161 3.64 -9.25 14.62
CA ASP A 161 2.31 -9.77 14.30
C ASP A 161 1.24 -9.07 15.14
N ALA A 162 0.25 -8.49 14.47
CA ALA A 162 -0.85 -7.70 15.02
C ALA A 162 -0.44 -6.55 15.99
N ALA A 163 0.78 -6.02 15.83
CA ALA A 163 1.20 -4.80 16.52
C ALA A 163 0.36 -3.60 16.03
N LEU A 164 -0.17 -2.79 16.97
CA LEU A 164 -1.10 -1.68 16.68
C LEU A 164 -2.30 -2.07 15.79
N PHE A 165 -2.78 -3.31 15.88
CA PHE A 165 -3.85 -3.84 15.03
C PHE A 165 -5.07 -2.90 14.91
N PHE A 166 -5.55 -2.36 16.04
CA PHE A 166 -6.51 -1.24 16.07
C PHE A 166 -5.82 0.04 16.57
N ASN A 167 -5.63 1.00 15.65
CA ASN A 167 -5.03 2.31 15.89
C ASN A 167 -5.75 3.41 15.09
N VAL A 168 -7.09 3.35 15.08
CA VAL A 168 -7.99 3.90 14.05
C VAL A 168 -7.80 5.38 13.70
N ASP A 169 -7.46 6.25 14.64
CA ASP A 169 -7.24 7.69 14.38
C ASP A 169 -6.10 8.24 15.25
N SER A 170 -5.09 7.40 15.49
CA SER A 170 -4.05 7.67 16.48
C SER A 170 -2.67 7.87 15.85
N LEU A 171 -1.94 8.87 16.34
CA LEU A 171 -0.71 9.43 15.77
C LEU A 171 0.53 9.01 16.57
N ASN A 172 1.65 8.86 15.87
CA ASN A 172 3.00 8.79 16.45
C ASN A 172 3.22 7.65 17.47
N ASN A 173 2.55 6.51 17.32
CA ASN A 173 2.75 5.36 18.19
C ASN A 173 3.88 4.47 17.68
N THR A 174 4.66 3.91 18.60
CA THR A 174 5.69 2.90 18.31
C THR A 174 5.37 1.62 19.06
N ALA A 175 5.13 0.53 18.36
CA ALA A 175 4.88 -0.79 18.93
C ALA A 175 5.82 -1.82 18.32
N VAL A 176 6.60 -2.51 19.15
CA VAL A 176 7.52 -3.56 18.73
C VAL A 176 7.27 -4.82 19.56
N GLY A 177 6.76 -5.86 18.93
CA GLY A 177 6.39 -7.12 19.57
C GLY A 177 5.03 -7.64 19.11
N ASN A 178 4.79 -8.93 19.30
CA ASN A 178 3.49 -9.54 18.99
C ASN A 178 2.40 -8.91 19.87
N LEU A 179 1.32 -8.44 19.23
CA LEU A 179 0.18 -7.80 19.89
C LEU A 179 0.55 -6.56 20.74
N ALA A 180 1.70 -5.95 20.52
CA ALA A 180 2.07 -4.71 21.19
C ALA A 180 1.08 -3.60 20.79
N LEU A 181 0.43 -2.97 21.79
CA LEU A 181 -0.62 -1.96 21.61
C LEU A 181 -1.74 -2.37 20.64
N SER A 182 -2.11 -3.65 20.56
CA SER A 182 -3.07 -4.17 19.56
C SER A 182 -4.49 -3.56 19.62
N SER A 183 -4.81 -2.78 20.66
CA SER A 183 -6.08 -2.07 20.82
C SER A 183 -5.85 -0.69 21.42
N ASN A 184 -5.02 0.10 20.75
CA ASN A 184 -4.64 1.44 21.19
C ASN A 184 -5.77 2.45 20.96
N ASP A 185 -6.49 2.32 19.84
CA ASP A 185 -7.63 3.16 19.51
C ASP A 185 -8.68 2.39 18.70
N LEU A 186 -9.92 2.42 19.19
CA LEU A 186 -11.07 1.75 18.61
C LEU A 186 -11.99 2.73 17.83
N GLY A 187 -11.55 3.97 17.59
CA GLY A 187 -12.31 4.98 16.84
C GLY A 187 -13.26 5.85 17.67
N PHE A 188 -13.12 5.83 19.00
CA PHE A 188 -13.91 6.67 19.91
C PHE A 188 -12.97 7.49 20.81
N ALA A 189 -12.66 8.73 20.43
CA ALA A 189 -11.97 9.75 21.25
C ALA A 189 -11.06 9.19 22.36
N ALA A 190 -10.12 8.31 22.00
CA ALA A 190 -9.31 7.60 22.97
C ALA A 190 -8.32 8.58 23.59
N VAL A 191 -8.66 9.10 24.77
CA VAL A 191 -7.79 9.99 25.55
C VAL A 191 -6.52 9.21 25.90
N GLY A 192 -5.41 9.53 25.23
CA GLY A 192 -4.09 8.90 25.46
C GLY A 192 -3.64 7.89 24.41
N ALA A 193 -4.27 7.83 23.24
CA ALA A 193 -3.86 6.91 22.18
C ALA A 193 -2.72 7.44 21.26
N ASN A 194 -2.26 8.68 21.46
CA ASN A 194 -1.16 9.26 20.67
C ASN A 194 0.16 9.22 21.43
N ASN A 195 1.27 9.07 20.71
CA ASN A 195 2.63 9.11 21.24
C ASN A 195 2.95 7.99 22.26
N ASN A 196 2.34 6.82 22.12
CA ASN A 196 2.65 5.65 22.95
C ASN A 196 3.87 4.90 22.40
N THR A 197 4.69 4.35 23.30
CA THR A 197 5.78 3.44 22.94
C THR A 197 5.65 2.14 23.73
N ALA A 198 5.64 1.02 23.03
CA ALA A 198 5.56 -0.31 23.61
C ALA A 198 6.59 -1.22 22.96
N VAL A 199 7.38 -1.90 23.79
CA VAL A 199 8.34 -2.92 23.35
C VAL A 199 8.09 -4.19 24.16
N GLY A 200 7.95 -5.33 23.47
CA GLY A 200 7.62 -6.62 24.06
C GLY A 200 6.22 -7.12 23.67
N ASN A 201 5.98 -8.41 23.89
CA ASN A 201 4.71 -9.04 23.53
C ASN A 201 3.58 -8.62 24.50
N LEU A 202 2.36 -8.43 23.98
CA LEU A 202 1.15 -8.11 24.76
C LEU A 202 1.25 -6.81 25.60
N CYS A 203 2.16 -5.91 25.23
CA CYS A 203 2.35 -4.66 25.97
C CYS A 203 1.23 -3.67 25.65
N ARG A 204 0.35 -3.41 26.63
CA ARG A 204 -0.92 -2.68 26.40
C ARG A 204 -0.91 -1.18 26.76
N LEU A 205 0.09 -0.66 27.48
CA LEU A 205 0.19 0.81 27.71
C LEU A 205 1.54 1.32 28.26
N LEU A 206 2.33 0.50 28.98
CA LEU A 206 3.68 0.85 29.42
C LEU A 206 4.46 -0.44 29.70
N CYS A 207 5.49 -0.72 28.91
CA CYS A 207 6.54 -1.65 29.32
C CYS A 207 7.74 -0.79 29.72
N ALA A 208 7.88 -0.53 31.02
CA ALA A 208 9.13 -0.02 31.56
C ALA A 208 10.22 -1.08 31.38
N PRO A 209 11.50 -0.70 31.14
CA PRO A 209 12.60 -1.65 31.13
C PRO A 209 12.75 -2.29 32.51
N GLU A 210 13.11 -3.58 32.54
CA GLU A 210 13.47 -4.33 33.75
C GLU A 210 14.62 -3.68 34.54
#